data_AF-A0A7C4ZGK9-F1
#
_entry.id   AF-A0A7C4ZGK9-F1
#
_cell.length_a   1.000
_cell.length_b   1.000
_cell.length_c   1.000
_cell.angle_alpha   90.00
_cell.angle_beta   90.00
_cell.angle_gamma   90.00
#
_symmetry.space_group_name_H-M   'P 1'
#
loop_
_entity.id
_entity.type
_entity.pdbx_description
1 polymer ?
#
loop_
_entity_poly.entity_id
_entity_poly.type
_entity_poly.pdbx_seq_one_letter_code
_entity_poly.pdbx_strand_id
1 'polypeptide(L)'
;MPTVDFYCKKTCKSCQKAKAWLDEHGVAYNYVDYTKKLPPEHVVREALEQMGAAALRKRHKRFKELQDADVETWMREIQADPNLLGRPILVWPDGRWLMGFKPEAWSEQLL
;
A
#
# COMPACT_ATOMS: atom_id res chain seq x y z
N MET A 1 -19.46 -9.25 5.60
CA MET A 1 -18.13 -9.82 5.92
C MET A 1 -17.11 -8.85 5.37
N PRO A 2 -16.38 -8.10 6.20
CA PRO A 2 -15.56 -7.02 5.67
C PRO A 2 -14.36 -7.60 4.92
N THR A 3 -14.48 -7.60 3.59
CA THR A 3 -13.43 -7.93 2.63
C THR A 3 -12.44 -6.77 2.59
N VAL A 4 -11.31 -6.90 3.26
CA VAL A 4 -10.24 -5.89 3.28
C VAL A 4 -9.99 -5.33 1.87
N ASP A 5 -9.85 -4.01 1.73
CA ASP A 5 -9.47 -3.41 0.45
C ASP A 5 -7.98 -3.68 0.20
N PHE A 6 -7.69 -4.35 -0.91
CA PHE A 6 -6.35 -4.70 -1.33
C PHE A 6 -5.90 -3.80 -2.49
N TYR A 7 -5.17 -2.74 -2.14
CA TYR A 7 -4.64 -1.77 -3.09
C TYR A 7 -3.35 -2.27 -3.71
N CYS A 8 -3.40 -2.57 -5.00
CA CYS A 8 -2.30 -3.18 -5.71
C CYS A 8 -2.31 -2.89 -7.22
N LYS A 9 -1.30 -3.40 -7.94
CA LYS A 9 -1.23 -3.35 -9.40
C LYS A 9 -0.87 -4.72 -9.96
N LYS A 10 -1.60 -5.16 -10.98
CA LYS A 10 -1.50 -6.52 -11.57
C LYS A 10 -0.07 -6.90 -12.00
N THR A 11 0.73 -5.93 -12.43
CA THR A 11 2.11 -6.14 -12.90
C THR A 11 3.17 -6.21 -11.78
N CYS A 12 2.78 -6.03 -10.52
CA CYS A 12 3.71 -6.05 -9.39
C CYS A 12 3.86 -7.47 -8.83
N LYS A 13 5.07 -8.03 -8.87
CA LYS A 13 5.38 -9.37 -8.32
C LYS A 13 5.02 -9.50 -6.83
N SER A 14 5.29 -8.47 -6.01
CA SER A 14 4.92 -8.49 -4.59
C SER A 14 3.41 -8.53 -4.39
N CYS A 15 2.65 -7.79 -5.21
CA CYS A 15 1.18 -7.86 -5.21
C CYS A 15 0.66 -9.24 -5.62
N GLN A 16 1.31 -9.90 -6.58
CA GLN A 16 0.92 -11.26 -7.00
C GLN A 16 1.13 -12.27 -5.86
N LYS A 17 2.25 -12.17 -5.13
CA LYS A 17 2.51 -13.00 -3.94
C LYS A 17 1.50 -12.75 -2.83
N ALA A 18 1.24 -11.48 -2.53
CA ALA A 18 0.23 -11.06 -1.57
C ALA A 18 -1.17 -11.58 -1.92
N LYS A 19 -1.58 -11.47 -3.19
CA LYS A 19 -2.86 -11.99 -3.68
C LYS A 19 -2.95 -13.50 -3.50
N ALA A 20 -1.91 -14.24 -3.90
CA ALA A 20 -1.86 -15.69 -3.75
C ALA A 20 -1.96 -16.11 -2.28
N TRP A 21 -1.31 -15.37 -1.37
CA TRP A 21 -1.41 -15.62 0.07
C TRP A 21 -2.84 -15.42 0.59
N LEU A 22 -3.52 -14.34 0.19
CA LEU A 22 -4.92 -14.10 0.57
C LEU A 22 -5.85 -15.20 0.04
N ASP A 23 -5.66 -15.60 -1.22
CA ASP A 23 -6.43 -16.67 -1.86
C ASP A 23 -6.21 -18.02 -1.16
N GLU A 24 -4.96 -18.36 -0.80
CA GLU A 24 -4.59 -19.61 -0.12
C GLU A 24 -5.19 -19.71 1.29
N HIS A 25 -5.30 -18.58 1.99
CA HIS A 25 -5.84 -18.53 3.35
C HIS A 25 -7.35 -18.27 3.39
N GLY A 26 -8.02 -18.20 2.24
CA GLY A 26 -9.46 -17.96 2.14
C GLY A 26 -9.89 -16.57 2.63
N VAL A 27 -8.96 -15.61 2.68
CA VAL A 27 -9.25 -14.24 3.11
C VAL A 27 -10.00 -13.53 1.99
N ALA A 28 -11.20 -13.07 2.28
CA ALA A 28 -12.00 -12.32 1.32
C ALA A 28 -11.45 -10.87 1.21
N TYR A 29 -11.23 -10.35 0.00
CA TYR A 29 -10.70 -9.00 -0.23
C TYR A 29 -11.34 -8.34 -1.44
N ASN A 30 -11.33 -7.00 -1.46
CA ASN A 30 -11.70 -6.20 -2.60
C ASN A 30 -10.44 -5.71 -3.33
N TYR A 31 -10.21 -6.17 -4.55
CA TYR A 31 -9.05 -5.76 -5.33
C TYR A 31 -9.25 -4.34 -5.88
N VAL A 32 -8.34 -3.42 -5.52
CA VAL A 32 -8.35 -2.05 -6.02
C VAL A 32 -7.05 -1.77 -6.76
N ASP A 33 -7.16 -1.38 -8.04
CA ASP A 33 -6.00 -0.85 -8.76
C ASP A 33 -5.69 0.55 -8.23
N TYR A 34 -4.64 0.63 -7.42
CA TYR A 34 -4.30 1.86 -6.72
C TYR A 34 -3.87 3.01 -7.65
N THR A 35 -3.54 2.71 -8.91
CA THR A 35 -3.27 3.73 -9.94
C THR A 35 -4.54 4.36 -10.50
N LYS A 36 -5.69 3.69 -10.33
CA LYS A 36 -7.02 4.20 -10.71
C LYS A 36 -7.75 4.82 -9.53
N LYS A 37 -7.56 4.25 -8.34
CA LYS A 37 -8.16 4.72 -7.08
C LYS A 37 -7.14 4.57 -5.97
N LEU A 38 -6.55 5.68 -5.55
CA LEU A 38 -5.61 5.69 -4.44
C LEU A 38 -6.27 5.17 -3.14
N PRO A 39 -5.47 4.64 -2.20
CA PRO A 39 -5.94 4.41 -0.84
C PRO A 39 -6.50 5.70 -0.23
N PRO A 40 -7.34 5.61 0.81
CA PRO A 40 -7.82 6.78 1.52
C PRO A 40 -6.68 7.71 1.93
N GLU A 41 -6.91 9.02 1.83
CA GLU A 41 -5.86 10.02 2.06
C GLU A 41 -5.20 9.87 3.44
N HIS A 42 -6.00 9.61 4.48
CA HIS A 42 -5.50 9.39 5.83
C HIS A 42 -4.53 8.20 5.90
N VAL A 43 -4.82 7.08 5.22
CA VAL A 43 -3.92 5.91 5.16
C VAL A 43 -2.58 6.27 4.53
N VAL A 44 -2.61 7.01 3.42
CA VAL A 44 -1.39 7.41 2.72
C VAL A 44 -0.58 8.37 3.58
N ARG A 45 -1.23 9.38 4.17
CA ARG A 45 -0.61 10.36 5.06
C ARG A 45 0.00 9.70 6.29
N GLU A 46 -0.75 8.88 7.01
CA GLU A 46 -0.25 8.16 8.19
C GLU A 46 0.93 7.26 7.84
N ALA A 47 0.89 6.56 6.69
CA ALA A 47 2.02 5.75 6.26
C ALA A 47 3.27 6.60 6.00
N LEU A 48 3.12 7.77 5.39
CA LEU A 48 4.21 8.70 5.16
C LEU A 48 4.76 9.29 6.47
N GLU A 49 3.89 9.63 7.41
CA GLU A 49 4.29 10.15 8.73
C GLU A 49 5.02 9.10 9.58
N GLN A 50 4.53 7.85 9.58
CA GLN A 50 5.11 6.78 10.39
C GLN A 50 6.36 6.15 9.77
N MET A 51 6.40 5.98 8.45
CA MET A 51 7.46 5.25 7.76
C MET A 51 8.43 6.17 7.00
N GLY A 52 8.09 7.45 6.81
CA GLY A 52 8.85 8.38 5.98
C GLY A 52 9.01 7.87 4.55
N ALA A 53 10.21 8.03 4.00
CA ALA A 53 10.56 7.54 2.67
C ALA A 53 10.38 6.01 2.50
N ALA A 54 10.31 5.22 3.58
CA ALA A 54 10.05 3.78 3.46
C ALA A 54 8.62 3.45 2.98
N ALA A 55 7.68 4.39 3.08
CA ALA A 55 6.36 4.28 2.45
C ALA A 55 6.40 4.50 0.92
N LEU A 56 7.52 5.01 0.38
CA LEU A 56 7.73 5.20 -1.05
C LEU A 56 8.38 3.97 -1.68
N ARG A 57 8.11 3.78 -2.96
CA ARG A 57 8.72 2.73 -3.77
C ARG A 57 10.19 3.06 -4.05
N LYS A 58 11.11 2.38 -3.36
CA LYS A 58 12.58 2.53 -3.51
C LYS A 58 13.13 2.47 -4.95
N ARG A 59 12.45 1.76 -5.87
CA ARG A 59 12.85 1.64 -7.29
C ARG A 59 12.23 2.72 -8.20
N HIS A 60 11.54 3.69 -7.64
CA HIS A 60 10.95 4.79 -8.39
C HIS A 60 12.04 5.79 -8.82
N LYS A 61 11.91 6.38 -10.01
CA LYS A 61 12.92 7.31 -10.56
C LYS A 61 13.17 8.51 -9.64
N ARG A 62 12.10 9.02 -9.02
CA ARG A 62 12.12 10.18 -8.11
C ARG A 62 12.46 9.83 -6.66
N PHE A 63 12.65 8.56 -6.32
CA PHE A 63 12.85 8.15 -4.92
C PHE A 63 14.05 8.86 -4.27
N LYS A 64 15.17 8.95 -4.99
CA LYS A 64 16.39 9.61 -4.48
C LYS A 64 16.20 11.10 -4.23
N GLU A 65 15.42 11.78 -5.09
CA GLU A 65 15.15 13.21 -4.99
C GLU A 65 14.17 13.53 -3.85
N LEU A 66 13.30 12.57 -3.52
CA LEU A 66 12.23 12.75 -2.55
C LEU A 66 12.55 12.16 -1.18
N GLN A 67 13.67 11.46 -0.99
CA GLN A 67 13.92 10.70 0.25
C GLN A 67 13.92 11.57 1.53
N ASP A 68 14.26 12.85 1.40
CA ASP A 68 14.37 13.82 2.49
C ASP A 68 13.27 14.91 2.43
N ALA A 69 12.26 14.72 1.57
CA ALA A 69 11.15 15.67 1.44
C ALA A 69 10.14 15.53 2.60
N ASP A 70 9.26 16.52 2.75
CA ASP A 70 8.18 16.47 3.74
C ASP A 70 6.96 15.68 3.25
N VAL A 71 6.03 15.42 4.16
CA VAL A 71 4.79 14.66 3.89
C VAL A 71 3.94 15.35 2.83
N GLU A 72 3.83 16.67 2.85
CA GLU A 72 3.05 17.42 1.86
C GLU A 72 3.61 17.27 0.44
N THR A 73 4.94 17.32 0.30
CA THR A 73 5.63 17.06 -0.97
C THR A 73 5.39 15.64 -1.42
N TRP A 74 5.54 14.64 -0.54
CA TRP A 74 5.25 13.25 -0.89
C TRP A 74 3.81 13.04 -1.34
N MET A 75 2.84 13.62 -0.64
CA MET A 75 1.42 13.54 -0.97
C MET A 75 1.14 14.09 -2.38
N ARG A 76 1.63 15.30 -2.67
CA ARG A 76 1.50 15.92 -3.99
C ARG A 76 2.12 15.05 -5.09
N GLU A 77 3.29 14.48 -4.81
CA GLU A 77 4.02 13.63 -5.76
C GLU A 77 3.33 12.29 -6.01
N ILE A 78 2.72 11.70 -4.97
CA ILE A 78 1.92 10.47 -5.09
C ILE A 78 0.63 10.73 -5.88
N GLN A 79 -0.02 11.88 -5.70
CA GLN A 79 -1.17 12.27 -6.52
C GLN A 79 -0.81 12.43 -8.00
N ALA A 80 0.37 12.98 -8.29
CA ALA A 80 0.87 13.14 -9.65
C ALA A 80 1.31 11.82 -10.30
N ASP A 81 1.98 10.94 -9.53
CA ASP A 81 2.35 9.59 -9.97
C ASP A 81 2.12 8.57 -8.85
N PRO A 82 0.96 7.88 -8.86
CA PRO A 82 0.67 6.83 -7.90
C PRO A 82 1.75 5.72 -7.86
N ASN A 83 2.53 5.51 -8.94
CA ASN A 83 3.59 4.49 -8.92
C ASN A 83 4.74 4.79 -7.94
N LEU A 84 4.78 5.99 -7.36
CA LEU A 84 5.70 6.37 -6.30
C LEU A 84 5.34 5.71 -4.96
N LEU A 85 4.07 5.45 -4.67
CA LEU A 85 3.64 4.86 -3.39
C LEU A 85 4.05 3.39 -3.29
N GLY A 86 4.46 2.98 -2.08
CA GLY A 86 4.73 1.60 -1.69
C GLY A 86 3.51 0.71 -1.83
N ARG A 87 3.73 -0.58 -2.11
CA ARG A 87 2.66 -1.56 -2.34
C ARG A 87 3.14 -2.98 -2.02
N PRO A 88 2.25 -3.92 -1.66
CA PRO A 88 0.79 -3.80 -1.49
C PRO A 88 0.35 -2.91 -0.32
N ILE A 89 -0.91 -2.49 -0.28
CA ILE A 89 -1.55 -1.89 0.89
C ILE A 89 -2.88 -2.59 1.16
N LEU A 90 -3.12 -2.94 2.42
CA LEU A 90 -4.41 -3.44 2.91
C LEU A 90 -5.09 -2.35 3.74
N VAL A 91 -6.39 -2.16 3.56
CA VAL A 91 -7.18 -1.21 4.34
C VAL A 91 -8.46 -1.89 4.82
N TRP A 92 -8.68 -1.88 6.12
CA TRP A 92 -9.89 -2.43 6.74
C TRP A 92 -10.98 -1.35 6.83
N PRO A 93 -12.26 -1.74 6.89
CA PRO A 93 -13.36 -0.78 7.04
C PRO A 93 -13.35 0.01 8.36
N ASP A 94 -12.63 -0.48 9.37
CA ASP A 94 -12.43 0.20 10.66
C ASP A 94 -11.29 1.22 10.64
N GLY A 95 -10.64 1.41 9.49
CA GLY A 95 -9.55 2.38 9.30
C GLY A 95 -8.15 1.81 9.55
N ARG A 96 -8.02 0.56 10.00
CA ARG A 96 -6.69 -0.08 10.09
C ARG A 96 -6.10 -0.25 8.70
N TRP A 97 -4.77 -0.23 8.63
CA TRP A 97 -4.05 -0.45 7.39
C TRP A 97 -2.73 -1.19 7.60
N LEU A 98 -2.26 -1.87 6.55
CA LEU A 98 -0.93 -2.46 6.48
C LEU A 98 -0.29 -2.10 5.15
N MET A 99 0.96 -1.67 5.19
CA MET A 99 1.77 -1.42 3.98
C MET A 99 2.89 -2.45 3.83
N GLY A 100 3.02 -2.97 2.62
CA GLY A 100 3.97 -4.01 2.26
C GLY A 100 3.43 -5.41 2.49
N PHE A 101 4.13 -6.39 1.91
CA PHE A 101 3.80 -7.81 2.09
C PHE A 101 4.77 -8.43 3.09
N LYS A 102 4.25 -8.78 4.27
CA LYS A 102 4.94 -9.53 5.32
C LYS A 102 3.99 -10.62 5.82
N PRO A 103 4.19 -11.90 5.44
CA PRO A 103 3.27 -12.98 5.76
C PRO A 103 2.95 -13.10 7.25
N GLU A 104 3.95 -12.91 8.12
CA GLU A 104 3.77 -12.96 9.58
C GLU A 104 2.80 -11.87 10.07
N ALA A 105 3.05 -10.62 9.69
CA ALA A 105 2.17 -9.50 10.06
C ALA A 105 0.77 -9.60 9.43
N TRP A 106 0.65 -10.23 8.25
CA TRP A 106 -0.64 -10.47 7.60
C TRP A 106 -1.41 -11.57 8.33
N SER A 107 -0.74 -12.65 8.72
CA SER A 107 -1.31 -13.73 9.52
C SER A 107 -1.88 -13.19 10.83
N GLU A 108 -1.12 -12.39 11.57
CA GLU A 108 -1.55 -11.85 12.87
C GLU A 108 -2.79 -10.92 12.78
N GLN A 109 -3.07 -10.36 11.59
CA GLN A 109 -4.14 -9.37 11.40
C GLN A 109 -5.34 -9.91 10.61
N LEU A 110 -5.16 -11.01 9.86
CA LEU A 110 -6.18 -11.57 8.96
C LEU A 110 -6.68 -12.97 9.37
N LEU A 111 -5.96 -13.67 10.26
CA LEU A 111 -6.30 -15.01 10.77
C LEU A 111 -6.60 -14.94 12.28
#